data_AF-A0A956M564-F1
#
_entry.id   AF-A0A956M564-F1
#
_cell.length_a   1.000
_cell.length_b   1.000
_cell.length_c   1.000
_cell.angle_alpha   90.00
_cell.angle_beta   90.00
_cell.angle_gamma   90.00
#
_symmetry.space_group_name_H-M   'P 1'
#
loop_
_entity.id
_entity.type
_entity.pdbx_description
1 polymer ?
#
loop_
_entity_poly.entity_id
_entity_poly.type
_entity_poly.pdbx_seq_one_letter_code
_entity_poly.pdbx_strand_id
1 'polypeptide(L)' 'LPYDIGYWRHRNDEVDYVVRTPNRLWAIEVKSGRPDATRGLDAFCRLHREARPMIVGTSGMPLDEFFGTDPVHWLAN' A
#
# COMPACT_ATOMS: atom_id res chain seq x y z
N LEU A 1 -6.09 6.56 15.06
CA LEU A 1 -6.81 7.34 14.01
C LEU A 1 -7.98 6.49 13.54
N PRO A 2 -9.14 7.07 13.18
CA PRO A 2 -10.13 6.31 12.41
C PRO A 2 -9.51 5.95 11.07
N TYR A 3 -9.57 4.67 10.71
CA TYR A 3 -9.10 4.17 9.43
C TYR A 3 -9.95 2.97 9.01
N ASP A 4 -10.08 2.78 7.70
CA ASP A 4 -10.64 1.55 7.11
C ASP A 4 -9.51 0.80 6.41
N ILE A 5 -9.53 -0.53 6.52
CA ILE A 5 -8.61 -1.42 5.81
C ILE A 5 -9.44 -2.36 4.96
N GLY A 6 -9.06 -2.50 3.69
CA GLY A 6 -9.60 -3.50 2.79
C GLY A 6 -8.54 -4.03 1.85
N TYR A 7 -8.98 -4.74 0.83
CA TYR A 7 -8.18 -5.16 -0.30
C TYR A 7 -8.85 -4.64 -1.57
N TRP A 8 -8.14 -4.62 -2.70
CA TRP A 8 -8.73 -4.27 -3.99
C TRP A 8 -8.36 -5.29 -5.04
N ARG A 9 -9.35 -5.66 -5.87
CA ARG A 9 -9.15 -6.56 -6.99
C ARG A 9 -9.97 -6.11 -8.19
N HIS A 10 -9.34 -6.03 -9.36
CA HIS A 10 -9.99 -5.76 -10.62
C HIS A 10 -9.44 -6.69 -11.72
N ARG A 11 -10.25 -7.68 -12.13
CA ARG A 11 -9.83 -8.73 -13.06
C ARG A 11 -8.57 -9.46 -12.54
N ASN A 12 -7.43 -9.21 -13.19
CA ASN A 12 -6.13 -9.82 -12.87
C ASN A 12 -5.26 -8.89 -12.01
N ASP A 13 -5.70 -7.67 -11.75
CA ASP A 13 -4.99 -6.67 -10.93
C ASP A 13 -5.47 -6.74 -9.49
N GLU A 14 -4.53 -6.68 -8.55
CA GLU A 14 -4.79 -6.78 -7.11
C GLU A 14 -3.85 -5.86 -6.34
N VAL A 15 -4.34 -5.34 -5.22
CA VAL A 15 -3.55 -4.66 -4.19
C VAL A 15 -3.85 -5.34 -2.87
N ASP A 16 -2.81 -5.81 -2.18
CA ASP A 16 -2.94 -6.60 -0.94
C ASP A 16 -3.74 -5.85 0.13
N TYR A 17 -3.40 -4.57 0.35
CA TYR A 17 -4.09 -3.73 1.32
C TYR A 17 -4.37 -2.33 0.77
N VAL A 18 -5.60 -1.87 1.00
CA VAL A 18 -6.01 -0.48 0.78
C VAL A 18 -6.36 0.11 2.14
N VAL A 19 -5.62 1.14 2.56
CA VAL A 19 -5.85 1.83 3.84
C VAL A 19 -6.39 3.22 3.57
N ARG A 20 -7.58 3.49 4.10
CA ARG A 20 -8.22 4.81 4.02
C ARG A 20 -8.19 5.46 5.38
N THR A 21 -7.65 6.67 5.42
CA THR A 21 -7.80 7.59 6.55
C THR A 21 -8.68 8.76 6.10
N PRO A 22 -9.11 9.67 6.99
CA PRO A 22 -9.89 10.84 6.60
C PRO A 22 -9.22 11.70 5.51
N ASN A 23 -7.88 11.70 5.44
CA ASN A 23 -7.11 12.62 4.59
C ASN A 23 -6.27 11.91 3.52
N ARG A 24 -6.19 10.58 3.53
CA ARG A 24 -5.28 9.81 2.67
C ARG A 24 -5.92 8.49 2.24
N LEU A 25 -5.54 8.06 1.05
CA LEU A 25 -5.77 6.73 0.53
C LEU A 25 -4.42 6.10 0.23
N TRP A 26 -4.15 4.94 0.80
CA TRP A 26 -2.93 4.18 0.57
C TRP A 26 -3.26 2.89 -0.15
N ALA A 27 -2.45 2.55 -1.16
CA ALA A 27 -2.42 1.25 -1.80
C ALA A 27 -1.10 0.60 -1.41
N ILE A 28 -1.16 -0.56 -0.75
CA ILE A 28 -0.01 -1.21 -0.15
C ILE A 28 0.14 -2.61 -0.74
N GLU A 29 1.34 -2.90 -1.19
CA GLU A 29 1.77 -4.21 -1.67
C GLU A 29 2.85 -4.76 -0.74
N VAL A 30 2.75 -6.02 -0.32
CA VAL A 30 3.72 -6.66 0.57
C VAL A 30 4.53 -7.69 -0.22
N LYS A 31 5.86 -7.56 -0.22
CA LYS A 31 6.78 -8.43 -0.97
C LYS A 31 7.82 -9.08 -0.06
N SER A 32 7.92 -10.40 -0.13
CA SER A 32 8.91 -11.21 0.60
C SER A 32 10.06 -11.74 -0.28
N GLY A 33 10.06 -11.44 -1.60
CA GLY A 33 10.97 -12.05 -2.58
C GLY A 33 11.33 -11.14 -3.77
N ARG A 34 11.57 -11.69 -4.96
CA ARG A 34 12.04 -10.91 -6.14
C ARG A 34 11.13 -9.70 -6.45
N PRO A 35 11.70 -8.59 -6.94
CA PRO A 35 10.94 -7.41 -7.34
C PRO A 35 10.19 -7.70 -8.64
N ASP A 36 9.06 -8.40 -8.56
CA ASP A 36 8.14 -8.56 -9.69
C ASP A 36 6.84 -7.77 -9.51
N ALA A 37 6.45 -7.19 -10.65
CA ALA A 37 5.26 -6.44 -11.04
C ALA A 37 4.50 -5.66 -9.94
N THR A 38 4.57 -4.33 -10.03
CA THR A 38 3.67 -3.38 -9.35
C THR A 38 2.38 -3.14 -10.14
N ARG A 39 1.97 -4.08 -11.00
CA ARG A 39 0.89 -3.84 -11.98
C ARG A 39 -0.44 -3.50 -11.31
N GLY A 40 -0.76 -4.16 -10.21
CA GLY A 40 -1.97 -3.90 -9.45
C GLY A 40 -1.94 -2.54 -8.74
N LEU A 41 -0.82 -2.20 -8.09
CA LEU A 41 -0.53 -0.86 -7.58
C LEU A 41 -0.70 0.22 -8.66
N ASP A 42 -0.09 0.03 -9.83
CA ASP A 42 -0.17 0.97 -10.96
C ASP A 42 -1.60 1.12 -11.46
N ALA A 43 -2.35 0.01 -11.59
CA ALA A 43 -3.73 0.00 -12.00
C ALA A 43 -4.62 0.74 -10.99
N PHE A 44 -4.42 0.49 -9.69
CA PHE A 44 -5.14 1.16 -8.62
C PHE A 44 -4.88 2.68 -8.63
N CYS A 45 -3.62 3.10 -8.66
CA CYS A 45 -3.25 4.52 -8.67
C CYS A 45 -3.71 5.25 -9.94
N ARG A 46 -3.87 4.55 -11.07
CA ARG A 46 -4.50 5.13 -12.28
C ARG A 46 -5.99 5.41 -12.09
N LEU A 47 -6.71 4.54 -11.37
CA LEU A 47 -8.13 4.69 -11.09
C LEU A 47 -8.40 5.66 -9.93
N HIS A 48 -7.51 5.67 -8.93
CA HIS A 48 -7.57 6.49 -7.72
C HIS A 48 -6.32 7.37 -7.66
N ARG A 49 -6.38 8.54 -8.31
CA ARG A 49 -5.20 9.41 -8.46
C ARG A 49 -4.70 10.01 -7.15
N GLU A 50 -5.54 10.03 -6.13
CA GLU A 50 -5.20 10.45 -4.77
C GLU A 50 -4.48 9.35 -3.97
N ALA A 51 -4.49 8.11 -4.46
CA ALA A 51 -3.87 6.98 -3.79
C ALA A 51 -2.35 7.12 -3.78
N ARG A 52 -1.77 6.84 -2.61
CA ARG A 52 -0.33 6.77 -2.42
C ARG A 52 0.10 5.31 -2.45
N PRO A 53 0.99 4.93 -3.39
CA PRO A 53 1.54 3.58 -3.41
C PRO A 53 2.57 3.40 -2.29
N MET A 54 2.56 2.25 -1.65
CA MET A 54 3.59 1.80 -0.73
C MET A 54 3.92 0.33 -1.03
N ILE A 55 5.21 0.03 -1.06
CA ILE A 55 5.70 -1.36 -1.09
C ILE A 55 6.30 -1.63 0.28
N VAL A 56 5.92 -2.73 0.91
CA VAL A 56 6.47 -3.21 2.18
C VAL A 56 7.29 -4.46 1.92
N GLY A 57 8.52 -4.50 2.41
CA GLY A 57 9.50 -5.54 2.15
C GLY A 57 10.40 -5.20 0.97
N THR A 58 10.64 -6.16 0.07
CA THR A 58 11.66 -6.02 -0.98
C THR A 58 11.40 -4.81 -1.89
N SER A 59 12.42 -3.95 -2.04
CA SER A 59 12.39 -2.73 -2.87
C SER A 59 11.46 -1.61 -2.41
N GLY A 60 10.95 -1.68 -1.16
CA GLY A 60 10.14 -0.64 -0.53
C GLY A 60 10.59 -0.36 0.90
N MET A 61 9.63 -0.13 1.80
CA MET A 61 9.88 0.00 3.23
C MET A 61 10.35 -1.34 3.81
N PRO A 62 11.54 -1.43 4.44
CA PRO A 62 12.01 -2.65 5.09
C PRO A 62 11.01 -3.21 6.12
N LEU A 63 10.96 -4.54 6.28
CA LEU A 63 10.00 -5.17 7.20
C LEU A 63 10.25 -4.78 8.65
N ASP A 64 11.51 -4.72 9.08
CA ASP A 64 11.92 -4.28 10.41
C ASP A 64 11.53 -2.82 10.67
N GLU A 65 11.68 -1.95 9.68
CA GLU A 65 11.20 -0.57 9.75
C GLU A 65 9.67 -0.50 9.81
N PHE A 66 8.96 -1.25 8.97
CA PHE A 66 7.50 -1.27 8.93
C PHE A 66 6.90 -1.75 10.26
N PHE A 67 7.41 -2.86 10.81
CA PHE A 67 6.93 -3.40 12.09
C PHE A 67 7.44 -2.60 13.31
N GLY A 68 8.57 -1.91 13.18
CA GLY A 68 9.17 -1.09 14.23
C GLY A 68 8.61 0.34 14.33
N THR A 69 7.84 0.80 13.34
CA THR A 69 7.32 2.17 13.26
C THR A 69 5.84 2.20 13.59
N ASP A 70 5.40 3.11 14.48
CA ASP A 70 3.98 3.35 14.69
C ASP A 70 3.33 3.76 13.35
N PRO A 71 2.26 3.05 12.90
CA PRO A 71 1.58 3.35 11.64
C PRO A 71 1.19 4.81 11.43
N VAL A 72 0.94 5.56 12.51
CA VAL A 72 0.63 6.99 12.43
C VAL A 72 1.72 7.78 11.71
N HIS A 73 2.99 7.39 11.84
CA HIS A 73 4.09 8.12 11.20
C HIS A 73 4.07 8.01 9.68
N TRP A 74 3.88 6.81 9.13
CA TRP A 74 3.84 6.64 7.67
C TRP A 74 2.45 6.89 7.08
N LEU A 75 1.36 6.77 7.85
CA LEU A 75 0.02 7.16 7.40
C LEU A 75 -0.15 8.68 7.23
N ALA A 76 0.61 9.48 7.98
CA ALA A 76 0.55 10.93 7.95
C ALA A 76 1.39 11.57 6.82
N ASN A 77 2.48 10.91 6.42
CA ASN A 77 3.45 11.43 5.45
C ASN A 77 2.92 11.40 4.02
#